data_AF-A0A699QTB0-F1
#
_entry.id   AF-A0A699QTB0-F1
#
_cell.length_a   1.000
_cell.length_b   1.000
_cell.length_c   1.000
_cell.angle_alpha   90.00
_cell.angle_beta   90.00
_cell.angle_gamma   90.00
#
_symmetry.space_group_name_H-M   'P 1'
#
loop_
_entity.id
_entity.type
_entity.pdbx_description
1 polymer ?
#
loop_
_entity_poly.entity_id
_entity_poly.type
_entity_poly.pdbx_seq_one_letter_code
_entity_poly.pdbx_strand_id
1 'polypeptide(L)'
;MIDQGVNGTLAARDANRTGDDSHTSRMGVRRTERWFERMETVFRISNCLAENQVKFATCTVLAGALTWWNSYVRIIGNDAAYVMTWIELKKKMADRYCPRNEKKKIETEFWNLEVQ
;
A
#
# COMPACT_ATOMS: atom_id res chain seq x y z
N MET A 1 -47.72 -8.60 -23.92
CA MET A 1 -46.83 -7.44 -23.81
C MET A 1 -46.35 -7.38 -22.36
N ILE A 2 -45.04 -7.24 -22.18
CA ILE A 2 -44.27 -7.11 -20.93
C ILE A 2 -43.89 -8.43 -20.23
N ASP A 3 -42.59 -8.69 -20.33
CA ASP A 3 -41.75 -9.70 -19.69
C ASP A 3 -41.71 -9.51 -18.17
N GLN A 4 -41.95 -10.58 -17.40
CA GLN A 4 -41.72 -10.63 -15.95
C GLN A 4 -40.87 -11.84 -15.58
N GLY A 5 -39.66 -11.89 -16.14
CA GLY A 5 -38.66 -12.92 -15.86
C GLY A 5 -37.49 -12.51 -14.96
N VAL A 6 -37.47 -11.32 -14.34
CA VAL A 6 -36.26 -10.82 -13.64
C VAL A 6 -36.53 -10.18 -12.27
N ASN A 7 -37.33 -10.84 -11.41
CA ASN A 7 -37.47 -10.38 -10.01
C ASN A 7 -37.30 -11.49 -8.95
N GLY A 8 -36.61 -12.58 -9.30
CA GLY A 8 -36.38 -13.72 -8.40
C GLY A 8 -34.97 -13.84 -7.79
N THR A 9 -34.03 -12.94 -8.11
CA THR A 9 -32.60 -13.21 -7.85
C THR A 9 -31.83 -12.04 -7.21
N LEU A 10 -32.44 -11.34 -6.27
CA LEU A 10 -31.81 -10.17 -5.62
C LEU A 10 -31.92 -10.12 -4.09
N ALA A 11 -32.20 -11.24 -3.42
CA ALA A 11 -32.36 -11.26 -1.95
C ALA A 11 -31.64 -12.40 -1.22
N ALA A 12 -30.55 -12.94 -1.78
CA ALA A 12 -29.83 -14.05 -1.13
C ALA A 12 -28.29 -13.94 -1.20
N ARG A 13 -27.71 -12.75 -1.00
CA ARG A 13 -26.24 -12.62 -0.91
C ARG A 13 -25.66 -11.72 0.19
N ASP A 14 -26.46 -11.23 1.13
CA ASP A 14 -25.98 -10.30 2.17
C ASP A 14 -25.81 -10.92 3.56
N ALA A 15 -25.74 -12.25 3.67
CA ALA A 15 -25.54 -12.92 4.96
C ALA A 15 -24.39 -13.93 4.93
N ASN A 16 -23.21 -13.53 4.43
CA ASN A 16 -21.96 -14.16 4.87
C ASN A 16 -20.72 -13.36 4.44
N ARG A 17 -20.33 -12.35 5.21
CA ARG A 17 -18.92 -11.93 5.30
C ARG A 17 -18.60 -11.65 6.76
N THR A 18 -18.28 -12.76 7.42
CA THR A 18 -17.51 -12.89 8.66
C THR A 18 -16.45 -11.81 8.76
N GLY A 19 -16.36 -11.19 9.93
CA GLY A 19 -15.46 -10.08 10.23
C GLY A 19 -14.02 -10.37 9.85
N ASP A 20 -13.48 -9.48 9.02
CA ASP A 20 -12.04 -9.28 8.87
C ASP A 20 -11.83 -7.77 8.98
N ASP A 21 -11.12 -7.35 10.03
CA ASP A 21 -10.82 -5.97 10.37
C ASP A 21 -9.79 -5.36 9.40
N SER A 22 -10.08 -5.40 8.10
CA SER A 22 -9.21 -4.99 6.99
C SER A 22 -9.06 -3.47 6.84
N HIS A 23 -9.46 -2.67 7.84
CA HIS A 23 -9.34 -1.22 7.82
C HIS A 23 -7.89 -0.69 7.82
N THR A 24 -6.87 -1.57 7.85
CA THR A 24 -5.45 -1.24 7.63
C THR A 24 -4.96 -1.44 6.18
N SER A 25 -5.74 -2.03 5.28
CA SER A 25 -5.25 -2.53 3.97
C SER A 25 -5.63 -1.67 2.76
N ARG A 26 -5.17 -0.41 2.71
CA ARG A 26 -5.17 0.32 1.42
C ARG A 26 -3.91 0.08 0.59
N MET A 27 -2.80 -0.31 1.23
CA MET A 27 -1.55 -0.67 0.55
C MET A 27 -1.17 -2.13 0.83
N GLY A 28 -1.35 -3.01 -0.15
CA GLY A 28 -0.73 -4.35 -0.15
C GLY A 28 0.63 -4.33 -0.83
N VAL A 29 1.39 -5.43 -0.75
CA VAL A 29 2.80 -5.54 -1.21
C VAL A 29 3.03 -4.92 -2.59
N ARG A 30 2.25 -5.34 -3.60
CA ARG A 30 2.38 -4.85 -4.99
C ARG A 30 2.10 -3.35 -5.14
N ARG A 31 1.20 -2.79 -4.32
CA ARG A 31 0.92 -1.33 -4.34
C ARG A 31 2.06 -0.55 -3.73
N THR A 32 2.64 -1.06 -2.64
CA THR A 32 3.79 -0.45 -1.97
C THR A 32 5.02 -0.43 -2.88
N GLU A 33 5.32 -1.56 -3.54
CA GLU A 33 6.43 -1.67 -4.50
C GLU A 33 6.26 -0.71 -5.68
N ARG A 34 5.08 -0.70 -6.32
CA ARG A 34 4.77 0.22 -7.41
C ARG A 34 4.87 1.69 -6.99
N TRP A 35 4.49 2.00 -5.74
CA TRP A 35 4.63 3.36 -5.22
C TRP A 35 6.11 3.75 -5.08
N PHE A 36 6.98 2.86 -4.59
CA PHE A 36 8.42 3.12 -4.53
C PHE A 36 9.01 3.41 -5.92
N GLU A 37 8.72 2.57 -6.90
CA GLU A 37 9.19 2.75 -8.29
C GLU A 37 8.73 4.07 -8.91
N ARG A 38 7.46 4.43 -8.64
CA ARG A 38 6.90 5.72 -9.08
C ARG A 38 7.64 6.88 -8.44
N MET A 39 7.88 6.84 -7.13
CA MET A 39 8.60 7.92 -6.43
C MET A 39 10.04 8.05 -6.90
N GLU A 40 10.75 6.95 -7.11
CA GLU A 40 12.12 6.95 -7.64
C GLU A 40 12.19 7.56 -9.04
N THR A 41 11.18 7.30 -9.87
CA THR A 41 11.04 7.94 -11.18
C THR A 41 10.78 9.44 -11.05
N VAL A 42 9.90 9.85 -10.13
CA VAL A 42 9.65 11.28 -9.89
C VAL A 42 10.90 11.99 -9.38
N PHE A 43 11.67 11.37 -8.48
CA PHE A 43 12.93 11.94 -7.99
C PHE A 43 13.94 12.14 -9.11
N ARG A 44 14.07 11.14 -10.00
CA ARG A 44 14.97 11.23 -11.15
C ARG A 44 14.56 12.32 -12.13
N ILE A 45 13.27 12.39 -12.49
CA ILE A 45 12.76 13.39 -13.46
C ILE A 45 12.87 14.81 -12.90
N SER A 46 12.59 15.01 -11.61
CA SER A 46 12.62 16.34 -10.98
C SER A 46 14.01 16.75 -10.48
N ASN A 47 15.02 15.89 -10.62
CA ASN A 47 16.34 16.07 -10.00
C ASN A 47 16.23 16.34 -8.49
N CYS A 48 15.38 15.58 -7.80
CA CYS A 48 15.09 15.77 -6.38
C CYS A 48 16.31 15.43 -5.53
N LEU A 49 16.82 16.43 -4.80
CA LEU A 49 17.90 16.26 -3.83
C LEU A 49 17.50 15.28 -2.74
N ALA A 50 18.45 14.46 -2.28
CA ALA A 50 18.22 13.40 -1.28
C ALA A 50 17.51 13.92 -0.01
N GLU A 51 17.88 15.11 0.46
CA GLU A 51 17.29 15.80 1.62
C GLU A 51 15.79 16.14 1.47
N ASN A 52 15.28 16.18 0.24
CA ASN A 52 13.89 16.52 -0.06
C ASN A 52 13.05 15.30 -0.44
N GLN A 53 13.65 14.15 -0.68
CA GLN A 53 12.97 12.94 -1.16
C GLN A 53 11.90 12.45 -0.18
N VAL A 54 12.21 12.39 1.12
CA VAL A 54 11.25 11.93 2.15
C VAL A 54 10.08 12.90 2.29
N LYS A 55 10.34 14.21 2.33
CA LYS A 55 9.29 15.24 2.35
C LYS A 55 8.37 15.11 1.14
N PHE A 56 8.95 14.95 -0.05
CA PHE A 56 8.20 14.82 -1.28
C PHE A 56 7.44 13.50 -1.39
N ALA A 57 8.00 12.37 -0.94
CA ALA A 57 7.26 11.11 -0.94
C ALA A 57 6.10 11.12 0.05
N THR A 58 6.34 11.61 1.26
CA THR A 58 5.34 11.59 2.34
C THR A 58 4.18 12.54 2.09
N CYS A 59 4.31 13.54 1.20
CA CYS A 59 3.15 14.33 0.77
C CYS A 59 2.17 13.55 -0.12
N THR A 60 2.59 12.41 -0.69
CA THR A 60 1.78 11.58 -1.59
C THR A 60 1.11 10.40 -0.88
N VAL A 61 1.48 10.10 0.38
CA VAL A 61 0.85 8.99 1.11
C VAL A 61 -0.56 9.36 1.56
N LEU A 62 -1.48 8.41 1.47
CA LEU A 62 -2.90 8.63 1.73
C LEU A 62 -3.45 7.61 2.74
N ALA A 63 -4.59 7.94 3.34
CA ALA A 63 -5.36 7.05 4.21
C ALA A 63 -4.50 6.44 5.34
N GLY A 64 -4.56 5.12 5.54
CA GLY A 64 -3.86 4.44 6.62
C GLY A 64 -2.33 4.66 6.62
N ALA A 65 -1.72 4.87 5.45
CA ALA A 65 -0.29 5.20 5.36
C ALA A 65 0.01 6.61 5.88
N LEU A 66 -0.88 7.58 5.63
CA LEU A 66 -0.77 8.92 6.18
C LEU A 66 -0.97 8.93 7.70
N THR A 67 -1.97 8.21 8.20
CA THR A 67 -2.19 8.06 9.65
C THR A 67 -0.97 7.45 10.35
N TRP A 68 -0.38 6.42 9.75
CA TRP A 68 0.86 5.83 10.25
C TRP A 68 2.02 6.83 10.23
N TRP A 69 2.25 7.50 9.09
CA TRP A 69 3.35 8.46 8.96
C TRP A 69 3.26 9.58 10.00
N ASN A 70 2.08 10.16 10.19
CA ASN A 70 1.86 11.20 11.20
C ASN A 70 2.13 10.69 12.62
N SER A 71 1.74 9.46 12.93
CA SER A 71 2.03 8.83 14.21
C SER A 71 3.53 8.59 14.41
N TYR A 72 4.22 8.16 13.35
CA TYR A 72 5.67 7.95 13.36
C TYR A 72 6.42 9.26 13.62
N VAL A 73 6.09 10.32 12.88
CA VAL A 73 6.66 11.68 13.07
C VAL A 73 6.44 12.17 14.51
N ARG A 74 5.26 11.91 15.10
CA ARG A 74 4.98 12.27 16.50
C ARG A 74 5.87 11.54 17.51
N ILE A 75 6.24 10.29 17.23
CA ILE A 75 7.06 9.46 18.13
C ILE A 75 8.53 9.87 18.08
N ILE A 76 9.08 10.07 16.87
CA ILE A 76 10.51 10.32 16.70
C ILE A 76 10.88 11.81 16.60
N GLY A 77 9.89 12.69 16.43
CA GLY A 77 10.09 14.11 16.20
C GLY A 77 10.21 14.48 14.72
N ASN A 78 9.85 15.72 14.39
CA ASN A 78 9.85 16.24 13.02
C ASN A 78 11.25 16.20 12.39
N ASP A 79 12.24 16.74 13.11
CA ASP A 79 13.62 16.83 12.63
C ASP A 79 14.20 15.45 12.32
N ALA A 80 14.07 14.50 13.26
CA ALA A 80 14.55 13.14 13.06
C ALA A 80 13.81 12.43 11.91
N ALA A 81 12.51 12.71 11.73
CA ALA A 81 11.73 12.08 10.66
C ALA A 81 12.15 12.55 9.27
N TYR A 82 12.44 13.84 9.11
CA TYR A 82 12.78 14.41 7.81
C TYR A 82 14.28 14.43 7.49
N VAL A 83 15.15 14.13 8.47
CA VAL A 83 16.57 13.81 8.24
C VAL A 83 16.75 12.39 7.69
N MET A 84 15.75 11.52 7.85
CA MET A 84 15.84 10.14 7.35
C MET A 84 16.03 10.11 5.83
N THR A 85 16.77 9.10 5.37
CA THR A 85 16.96 8.83 3.95
C THR A 85 15.75 8.15 3.34
N TRP A 86 15.62 8.26 2.01
CA TRP A 86 14.62 7.49 1.26
C TRP A 86 14.72 5.98 1.50
N ILE A 87 15.94 5.45 1.62
CA ILE A 87 16.19 4.02 1.87
C ILE A 87 15.59 3.59 3.22
N GLU A 88 15.77 4.38 4.27
CA GLU A 88 15.21 4.10 5.60
C GLU A 88 13.68 4.16 5.60
N LEU A 89 13.10 5.12 4.89
CA LEU A 89 11.65 5.18 4.71
C LEU A 89 11.13 3.94 3.98
N LYS A 90 11.77 3.51 2.88
CA LYS A 90 11.41 2.29 2.16
C LYS A 90 11.42 1.07 3.06
N LYS A 91 12.45 0.91 3.90
CA LYS A 91 12.55 -0.20 4.86
C LYS A 91 11.37 -0.20 5.83
N LYS A 92 11.06 0.94 6.46
CA LYS A 92 9.94 1.05 7.42
C LYS A 92 8.59 0.79 6.77
N MET A 93 8.38 1.29 5.56
CA MET A 93 7.16 1.05 4.79
C MET A 93 7.04 -0.43 4.38
N ALA A 94 8.14 -1.08 3.97
CA ALA A 94 8.16 -2.49 3.62
C ALA A 94 7.91 -3.39 4.84
N ASP A 95 8.48 -3.08 6.00
CA ASP A 95 8.25 -3.84 7.24
C ASP A 95 6.76 -3.81 7.65
N ARG A 96 6.05 -2.72 7.34
CA ARG A 96 4.63 -2.53 7.67
C ARG A 96 3.67 -3.09 6.62
N TYR A 97 3.94 -2.82 5.34
CA TYR A 97 2.98 -3.07 4.25
C TYR A 97 3.40 -4.18 3.28
N CYS A 98 4.59 -4.77 3.47
CA CYS A 98 5.08 -5.89 2.68
C CYS A 98 5.44 -7.10 3.57
N PRO A 99 4.46 -7.66 4.31
CA PRO A 99 4.73 -8.73 5.26
C PRO A 99 5.22 -10.00 4.53
N ARG A 100 6.12 -10.73 5.19
CA ARG A 100 6.89 -11.82 4.57
C ARG A 100 5.99 -12.96 4.04
N ASN A 101 4.87 -13.22 4.69
CA ASN A 101 3.89 -14.21 4.26
C ASN A 101 3.23 -13.84 2.92
N GLU A 102 2.88 -12.57 2.70
CA GLU A 102 2.30 -12.13 1.43
C GLU A 102 3.33 -12.14 0.30
N LYS A 103 4.59 -11.77 0.57
CA LYS A 103 5.68 -11.90 -0.40
C LYS A 103 5.87 -13.34 -0.86
N LYS A 104 5.95 -14.28 0.09
CA LYS A 104 6.05 -15.72 -0.20
C LYS A 104 4.85 -16.22 -1.01
N LYS A 105 3.66 -15.72 -0.74
CA LYS A 105 2.45 -16.06 -1.51
C LYS A 105 2.59 -15.60 -2.96
N ILE A 106 3.00 -14.35 -3.19
CA ILE A 106 3.23 -13.80 -4.53
C ILE A 106 4.33 -14.58 -5.26
N GLU A 107 5.43 -14.91 -4.58
CA GLU A 107 6.52 -15.74 -5.13
C GLU A 107 6.01 -17.13 -5.55
N THR A 108 5.21 -17.78 -4.70
CA THR A 108 4.64 -19.10 -5.00
C THR A 108 3.67 -19.04 -6.17
N GLU A 109 2.80 -18.02 -6.22
CA GLU A 109 1.89 -17.77 -7.34
C GLU A 109 2.67 -17.54 -8.64
N PHE A 110 3.79 -16.82 -8.61
CA PHE A 110 4.65 -16.61 -9.76
C PHE A 110 5.27 -17.91 -10.28
N TRP A 111 5.86 -18.72 -9.39
CA TRP A 111 6.44 -20.02 -9.79
C TRP A 111 5.42 -20.97 -10.40
N ASN A 112 4.19 -20.99 -9.87
CA ASN A 112 3.12 -21.82 -10.43
C ASN A 112 2.68 -21.39 -11.84
N LEU A 113 2.89 -20.12 -12.22
CA LEU A 113 2.59 -19.61 -13.56
C LEU A 113 3.71 -19.88 -14.57
N GLU A 114 4.96 -19.96 -14.12
CA GLU A 114 6.13 -20.20 -14.99
C GLU A 114 6.35 -21.69 -15.30
N VAL A 115 5.84 -22.59 -14.46
CA VAL A 115 5.96 -24.04 -14.59
C VAL A 115 4.83 -24.65 -15.48
N GLN A 116 3.97 -23.82 -16.07
CA GLN A 116 2.83 -24.22 -16.91
C GLN A 116 3.07 -23.89 -18.39
#